data_AF-T1ALV1-F1
#
_entry.id   AF-T1ALV1-F1
#
_cell.length_a   1.000
_cell.length_b   1.000
_cell.length_c   1.000
_cell.angle_alpha   90.00
_cell.angle_beta   90.00
_cell.angle_gamma   90.00
#
_symmetry.space_group_name_H-M   'P 1'
#
loop_
_entity.id
_entity.type
_entity.pdbx_description
1 polymer ?
#
loop_
_entity_poly.entity_id
_entity_poly.type
_entity_poly.pdbx_seq_one_letter_code
_entity_poly.pdbx_strand_id
1 'polypeptide(L)'
;GFVIPSRVKHITKRDFEALKSIDEAKERLKIAESEEQEEASQVSRYEEIILESLSSDGRISLKELSGRLGVKTTAAEHQLRKVEGKYGIRYIAELNLEKLGYQKFMAFVKFIGEPPGSSTIKEALEPIPEIQLVAGITGEYRLLVYFFSPSNKDVAYLIHHIRTATSMREYKAEWYVAPFFDDYGFVPVRDEFFHLLSNRIWKRTKENPRPGPNSITHRQYSVLRELAKDASMTFTSIDMKNGFEPGASRYTFESLLDKGYIKRITIAMEKLFVKYAVILSMRILEGLAFDNCRKYLLEYIVSNAAVSNRFALVGDIEMPYSVMFIMPSFNDGDVETAREHIKSNIKGVETEVTYITGILIGKAAYRRLPREDTHQYLVLKEEYKME
;
A
#
# COMPACT_ATOMS: atom_id res chain seq x y z
N GLY A 1 -31.46 34.48 17.44
CA GLY A 1 -31.04 33.48 18.44
C GLY A 1 -31.24 32.12 17.86
N PHE A 2 -30.15 31.39 17.59
CA PHE A 2 -30.20 30.05 17.00
C PHE A 2 -30.20 29.01 18.11
N VAL A 3 -31.21 28.14 18.09
CA VAL A 3 -31.39 27.01 19.01
C VAL A 3 -30.70 25.78 18.40
N ILE A 4 -29.76 25.19 19.13
CA ILE A 4 -29.09 23.93 18.79
C ILE A 4 -29.99 22.77 19.29
N PRO A 5 -30.45 21.84 18.43
CA PRO A 5 -31.09 20.63 18.92
C PRO A 5 -30.02 19.61 19.34
N SER A 6 -29.87 19.41 20.64
CA SER A 6 -29.20 18.26 21.22
C SER A 6 -30.15 17.05 21.19
N ARG A 7 -29.77 15.97 20.50
CA ARG A 7 -30.27 14.61 20.76
C ARG A 7 -29.35 13.58 20.13
N VAL A 8 -28.38 13.12 20.93
CA VAL A 8 -27.66 11.87 20.72
C VAL A 8 -28.67 10.74 20.85
N LYS A 9 -28.83 9.89 19.83
CA LYS A 9 -29.56 8.63 19.97
C LYS A 9 -28.69 7.67 20.79
N HIS A 10 -29.24 7.20 21.92
CA HIS A 10 -28.63 6.15 22.72
C HIS A 10 -28.66 4.82 21.96
N ILE A 11 -27.51 4.14 21.92
CA ILE A 11 -27.34 2.74 21.51
C ILE A 11 -28.28 1.88 22.34
N THR A 12 -29.01 0.96 21.71
CA THR A 12 -29.98 0.11 22.42
C THR A 12 -29.31 -1.11 23.04
N LYS A 13 -29.90 -1.66 24.10
CA LYS A 13 -29.40 -2.86 24.80
C LYS A 13 -29.28 -4.10 23.89
N ARG A 14 -30.04 -4.13 22.79
CA ARG A 14 -30.00 -5.18 21.76
C ARG A 14 -28.75 -5.11 20.88
N ASP A 15 -28.24 -3.90 20.62
CA ASP A 15 -26.97 -3.68 19.90
C ASP A 15 -25.77 -4.12 20.77
N PHE A 16 -25.90 -3.96 22.10
CA PHE A 16 -24.92 -4.43 23.08
C PHE A 16 -24.86 -5.96 23.22
N GLU A 17 -25.99 -6.65 23.09
CA GLU A 17 -26.06 -8.12 23.17
C GLU A 17 -25.53 -8.82 21.91
N ALA A 18 -25.66 -8.19 20.73
CA ALA A 18 -25.07 -8.69 19.48
C ALA A 18 -23.53 -8.50 19.42
N LEU A 19 -22.99 -7.53 20.17
CA LEU A 19 -21.54 -7.33 20.32
C LEU A 19 -20.92 -8.31 21.35
N LYS A 20 -21.65 -8.67 22.41
CA LYS A 20 -21.19 -9.64 23.43
C LYS A 20 -20.92 -11.04 22.87
N SER A 21 -21.73 -11.52 21.92
CA SER A 21 -21.51 -12.84 21.30
C SER A 21 -20.29 -12.88 20.37
N ILE A 22 -19.84 -11.72 19.87
CA ILE A 22 -18.61 -11.57 19.10
C ILE A 22 -17.39 -11.53 20.03
N ASP A 23 -17.50 -10.90 21.20
CA ASP A 23 -16.39 -10.81 22.15
C ASP A 23 -16.11 -12.14 22.88
N GLU A 24 -17.15 -12.93 23.17
CA GLU A 24 -16.99 -14.30 23.70
C GLU A 24 -16.39 -15.27 22.67
N ALA A 25 -16.63 -15.05 21.37
CA ALA A 25 -15.99 -15.77 20.28
C ALA A 25 -14.52 -15.36 20.09
N LYS A 26 -14.18 -14.07 20.27
CA LYS A 26 -12.80 -13.57 20.26
C LYS A 26 -11.97 -14.10 21.43
N GLU A 27 -12.57 -14.32 22.60
CA GLU A 27 -11.85 -14.81 23.78
C GLU A 27 -11.37 -16.26 23.65
N ARG A 28 -12.12 -17.12 22.94
CA ARG A 28 -11.71 -18.50 22.66
C ARG A 28 -10.70 -18.62 21.51
N LEU A 29 -10.67 -17.67 20.57
CA LEU A 29 -9.63 -17.57 19.54
C LEU A 29 -8.31 -17.01 20.09
N LYS A 30 -8.35 -16.06 21.03
CA LYS A 30 -7.18 -15.39 21.60
C LYS A 30 -6.11 -16.30 22.21
N ILE A 31 -6.49 -17.42 22.82
CA ILE A 31 -5.55 -18.30 23.56
C ILE A 31 -4.78 -19.24 22.62
N ALA A 32 -5.41 -19.68 21.51
CA ALA A 32 -4.70 -20.44 20.47
C ALA A 32 -3.89 -19.52 19.54
N GLU A 33 -4.41 -18.31 19.28
CA GLU A 33 -3.70 -17.28 18.51
C GLU A 33 -2.48 -16.71 19.23
N SER A 34 -2.45 -16.68 20.58
CA SER A 34 -1.32 -16.09 21.32
C SER A 34 -0.04 -16.92 21.26
N GLU A 35 -0.13 -18.26 21.22
CA GLU A 35 1.03 -19.13 21.08
C GLU A 35 1.54 -19.18 19.62
N GLU A 36 0.65 -19.17 18.62
CA GLU A 36 1.03 -19.00 17.20
C GLU A 36 1.57 -17.58 16.89
N GLN A 37 1.09 -16.55 17.59
CA GLN A 37 1.53 -15.15 17.48
C GLN A 37 2.98 -14.96 17.94
N GLU A 38 3.36 -15.53 19.08
CA GLU A 38 4.73 -15.41 19.60
C GLU A 38 5.74 -16.09 18.66
N GLU A 39 5.41 -17.27 18.13
CA GLU A 39 6.25 -18.00 17.18
C GLU A 39 6.28 -17.35 15.77
N ALA A 40 5.18 -16.74 15.33
CA ALA A 40 5.13 -16.00 14.07
C ALA A 40 5.88 -14.64 14.12
N SER A 41 6.06 -14.07 15.31
CA SER A 41 6.76 -12.79 15.51
C SER A 41 8.28 -12.88 15.39
N GLN A 42 8.86 -14.06 15.64
CA GLN A 42 10.31 -14.26 15.52
C GLN A 42 10.68 -14.67 14.09
N VAL A 43 11.39 -13.77 13.39
CA VAL A 43 11.97 -14.07 12.08
C VAL A 43 13.36 -14.63 12.27
N SER A 44 13.59 -15.83 11.77
CA SER A 44 14.94 -16.40 11.73
C SER A 44 15.83 -15.63 10.76
N ARG A 45 17.14 -15.61 10.99
CA ARG A 45 18.10 -14.97 10.10
C ARG A 45 17.98 -15.41 8.63
N TYR A 46 17.64 -16.68 8.38
CA TYR A 46 17.40 -17.17 7.01
C TYR A 46 16.16 -16.52 6.38
N GLU A 47 15.07 -16.41 7.14
CA GLU A 47 13.85 -15.75 6.68
C GLU A 47 14.10 -14.26 6.43
N GLU A 48 14.86 -13.58 7.29
CA GLU A 48 15.25 -12.17 7.07
C GLU A 48 16.01 -12.00 5.75
N ILE A 49 17.05 -12.80 5.51
CA ILE A 49 17.86 -12.74 4.28
C ILE A 49 16.98 -13.01 3.04
N ILE A 50 16.06 -13.98 3.12
CA ILE A 50 15.15 -14.29 2.01
C ILE A 50 14.22 -13.10 1.76
N LEU A 51 13.50 -12.63 2.78
CA LEU A 51 12.55 -11.52 2.65
C LEU A 51 13.22 -10.25 2.13
N GLU A 52 14.42 -9.93 2.63
CA GLU A 52 15.23 -8.80 2.18
C GLU A 52 15.67 -8.96 0.72
N SER A 53 16.15 -10.14 0.35
CA SER A 53 16.58 -10.42 -1.01
C SER A 53 15.42 -10.32 -2.01
N LEU A 54 14.26 -10.90 -1.69
CA LEU A 54 13.07 -10.87 -2.56
C LEU A 54 12.39 -9.48 -2.59
N SER A 55 12.49 -8.70 -1.52
CA SER A 55 11.98 -7.32 -1.51
C SER A 55 12.83 -6.40 -2.38
N SER A 56 14.14 -6.65 -2.42
CA SER A 56 15.09 -5.93 -3.27
C SER A 56 14.95 -6.34 -4.74
N ASP A 57 14.96 -7.65 -4.98
CA ASP A 57 14.81 -8.28 -6.30
C ASP A 57 13.99 -9.57 -6.18
N GLY A 58 12.70 -9.48 -6.52
CA GLY A 58 11.80 -10.63 -6.56
C GLY A 58 12.11 -11.64 -7.66
N ARG A 59 13.11 -11.40 -8.53
CA ARG A 59 13.58 -12.35 -9.54
C ARG A 59 14.99 -12.88 -9.25
N ILE A 60 15.52 -12.67 -8.04
CA ILE A 60 16.82 -13.19 -7.62
C ILE A 60 16.96 -14.68 -7.91
N SER A 61 18.10 -15.08 -8.47
CA SER A 61 18.34 -16.49 -8.78
C SER A 61 18.55 -17.33 -7.52
N LEU A 62 18.12 -18.60 -7.53
CA LEU A 62 18.38 -19.53 -6.42
C LEU A 62 19.88 -19.69 -6.12
N LYS A 63 20.73 -19.58 -7.13
CA LYS A 63 22.19 -19.61 -6.96
C LYS A 63 22.66 -18.44 -6.10
N GLU A 64 22.25 -17.23 -6.46
CA GLU A 64 22.60 -16.02 -5.70
C GLU A 64 22.00 -16.04 -4.29
N LEU A 65 20.72 -16.38 -4.17
CA LEU A 65 20.05 -16.50 -2.87
C LEU A 65 20.78 -17.53 -1.98
N SER A 66 21.18 -18.68 -2.54
CA SER A 66 21.95 -19.69 -1.80
C SER A 66 23.32 -19.18 -1.33
N GLY A 67 23.97 -18.33 -2.14
CA GLY A 67 25.21 -17.64 -1.76
C GLY A 67 25.02 -16.69 -0.59
N ARG A 68 23.93 -15.89 -0.59
CA ARG A 68 23.57 -14.99 0.52
C ARG A 68 23.23 -15.75 1.80
N LEU A 69 22.57 -16.90 1.68
CA LEU A 69 22.22 -17.76 2.81
C LEU A 69 23.41 -18.58 3.33
N GLY A 70 24.48 -18.75 2.56
CA GLY A 70 25.61 -19.61 2.92
C GLY A 70 25.27 -21.12 2.92
N VAL A 71 24.30 -21.54 2.10
CA VAL A 71 23.82 -22.93 2.03
C VAL A 71 23.82 -23.46 0.60
N LYS A 72 23.60 -24.78 0.44
CA LYS A 72 23.43 -25.40 -0.89
C LYS A 72 22.14 -24.90 -1.55
N THR A 73 22.13 -24.83 -2.88
CA THR A 73 20.97 -24.37 -3.67
C THR A 73 19.67 -25.12 -3.34
N THR A 74 19.73 -26.43 -3.11
CA THR A 74 18.55 -27.23 -2.72
C THR A 74 18.01 -26.86 -1.33
N ALA A 75 18.90 -26.53 -0.38
CA ALA A 75 18.49 -26.05 0.93
C ALA A 75 17.89 -24.63 0.85
N ALA A 76 18.47 -23.75 0.01
CA ALA A 76 17.93 -22.42 -0.24
C ALA A 76 16.54 -22.49 -0.87
N GLU A 77 16.32 -23.37 -1.84
CA GLU A 77 15.00 -23.60 -2.45
C GLU A 77 13.96 -24.07 -1.42
N HIS A 78 14.33 -25.01 -0.54
CA HIS A 78 13.45 -25.45 0.54
C HIS A 78 13.08 -24.31 1.49
N GLN A 79 14.05 -23.48 1.90
CA GLN A 79 13.77 -22.32 2.77
C GLN A 79 12.91 -21.28 2.07
N LEU A 80 13.17 -21.00 0.78
CA LEU A 80 12.35 -20.09 -0.02
C LEU A 80 10.88 -20.53 -0.02
N ARG A 81 10.60 -21.79 -0.36
CA ARG A 81 9.22 -22.32 -0.38
C ARG A 81 8.53 -22.22 0.99
N LYS A 82 9.29 -22.44 2.08
CA LYS A 82 8.78 -22.28 3.44
C LYS A 82 8.38 -20.82 3.72
N VAL A 83 9.24 -19.86 3.36
CA VAL A 83 8.97 -18.41 3.49
C VAL A 83 7.77 -18.00 2.64
N GLU A 84 7.72 -18.45 1.39
CA GLU A 84 6.61 -18.18 0.46
C GLU A 84 5.27 -18.66 1.04
N GLY A 85 5.23 -19.88 1.56
CA GLY A 85 4.05 -20.47 2.19
C GLY A 85 3.65 -19.76 3.48
N LYS A 86 4.62 -19.45 4.36
CA LYS A 86 4.40 -18.81 5.66
C LYS A 86 3.78 -17.41 5.49
N TYR A 87 4.34 -16.59 4.61
CA TYR A 87 3.94 -15.19 4.46
C TYR A 87 3.00 -14.91 3.29
N GLY A 88 2.63 -15.93 2.51
CA GLY A 88 1.79 -15.77 1.32
C GLY A 88 2.44 -14.79 0.34
N ILE A 89 3.70 -15.05 -0.02
CA ILE A 89 4.49 -14.16 -0.87
C ILE A 89 3.85 -14.06 -2.25
N ARG A 90 3.58 -12.82 -2.68
CA ARG A 90 3.21 -12.48 -4.04
C ARG A 90 4.31 -11.66 -4.68
N TYR A 91 4.79 -12.11 -5.83
CA TYR A 91 5.76 -11.38 -6.65
C TYR A 91 5.03 -10.35 -7.51
N ILE A 92 5.43 -9.08 -7.44
CA ILE A 92 4.77 -7.99 -8.16
C ILE A 92 5.77 -6.96 -8.68
N ALA A 93 5.44 -6.33 -9.80
CA ALA A 93 6.14 -5.14 -10.27
C ALA A 93 5.68 -3.90 -9.49
N GLU A 94 6.62 -3.17 -8.90
CA GLU A 94 6.38 -1.85 -8.34
C GLU A 94 6.43 -0.82 -9.47
N LEU A 95 5.30 -0.21 -9.81
CA LEU A 95 5.17 0.69 -10.97
C LEU A 95 5.39 2.16 -10.59
N ASN A 96 5.98 2.92 -11.51
CA ASN A 96 6.03 4.38 -11.42
C ASN A 96 4.81 4.98 -12.13
N LEU A 97 3.82 5.40 -11.34
CA LEU A 97 2.55 5.91 -11.87
C LEU A 97 2.67 7.30 -12.48
N GLU A 98 3.58 8.14 -12.00
CA GLU A 98 3.82 9.45 -12.58
C GLU A 98 4.36 9.32 -14.01
N LYS A 99 5.26 8.36 -14.25
CA LYS A 99 5.72 8.01 -15.61
C LYS A 99 4.60 7.46 -16.49
N LEU A 100 3.60 6.82 -15.89
CA LEU A 100 2.38 6.40 -16.56
C LEU A 100 1.35 7.52 -16.70
N GLY A 101 1.63 8.73 -16.20
CA GLY A 101 0.76 9.91 -16.30
C GLY A 101 -0.42 9.88 -15.33
N TYR A 102 -0.21 9.38 -14.12
CA TYR A 102 -1.18 9.38 -13.02
C TYR A 102 -0.56 9.93 -11.74
N GLN A 103 -1.35 10.74 -11.04
CA GLN A 103 -1.09 11.21 -9.68
C GLN A 103 -1.87 10.35 -8.68
N LYS A 104 -1.39 10.33 -7.43
CA LYS A 104 -1.98 9.58 -6.33
C LYS A 104 -2.78 10.53 -5.45
N PHE A 105 -3.92 10.04 -4.97
CA PHE A 105 -4.82 10.80 -4.11
C PHE A 105 -5.29 9.94 -2.95
N MET A 106 -5.58 10.60 -1.84
CA MET A 106 -6.31 10.01 -0.72
C MET A 106 -7.57 10.79 -0.46
N ALA A 107 -8.65 10.06 -0.14
CA ALA A 107 -9.89 10.63 0.34
C ALA A 107 -10.26 10.03 1.70
N PHE A 108 -10.51 10.90 2.67
CA PHE A 108 -11.17 10.52 3.92
C PHE A 108 -12.66 10.83 3.80
N VAL A 109 -13.51 9.84 4.08
CA VAL A 109 -14.96 9.96 3.92
C VAL A 109 -15.64 9.96 5.27
N LYS A 110 -16.38 11.03 5.55
CA LYS A 110 -17.22 11.18 6.74
C LYS A 110 -18.68 11.07 6.32
N PHE A 111 -19.40 10.10 6.85
CA PHE A 111 -20.83 9.95 6.60
C PHE A 111 -21.65 10.79 7.58
N ILE A 112 -22.67 11.48 7.07
CA ILE A 112 -23.66 12.22 7.85
C ILE A 112 -24.82 11.26 8.12
N GLY A 113 -24.76 10.58 9.26
CA GLY A 113 -25.72 9.55 9.65
C GLY A 113 -25.09 8.16 9.66
N GLU A 114 -25.91 7.14 9.40
CA GLU A 114 -25.46 5.76 9.34
C GLU A 114 -24.63 5.52 8.06
N PRO A 115 -23.40 5.00 8.17
CA PRO A 115 -22.60 4.70 6.99
C PRO A 115 -23.16 3.50 6.22
N PRO A 116 -22.90 3.40 4.91
CA PRO A 116 -23.21 2.20 4.14
C PRO A 116 -22.48 0.98 4.69
N GLY A 117 -23.09 -0.19 4.52
CA GLY A 117 -22.44 -1.47 4.79
C GLY A 117 -21.25 -1.72 3.87
N SER A 118 -20.34 -2.61 4.28
CA SER A 118 -19.14 -2.96 3.52
C SER A 118 -19.45 -3.50 2.12
N SER A 119 -20.54 -4.28 1.96
CA SER A 119 -21.00 -4.78 0.67
C SER A 119 -21.41 -3.65 -0.28
N THR A 120 -22.17 -2.67 0.21
CA THR A 120 -22.61 -1.50 -0.55
C THR A 120 -21.43 -0.64 -1.00
N ILE A 121 -20.45 -0.42 -0.11
CA ILE A 121 -19.21 0.30 -0.45
C ILE A 121 -18.44 -0.44 -1.53
N LYS A 122 -18.31 -1.76 -1.39
CA LYS A 122 -17.58 -2.61 -2.33
C LYS A 122 -18.25 -2.61 -3.71
N GLU A 123 -19.57 -2.81 -3.77
CA GLU A 123 -20.35 -2.75 -5.00
C GLU A 123 -20.19 -1.40 -5.71
N ALA A 124 -20.15 -0.29 -4.96
CA ALA A 124 -20.00 1.05 -5.52
C ALA A 124 -18.58 1.33 -6.05
N LEU A 125 -17.54 0.92 -5.31
CA LEU A 125 -16.17 1.40 -5.53
C LEU A 125 -15.26 0.37 -6.21
N GLU A 126 -15.54 -0.93 -6.09
CA GLU A 126 -14.68 -1.98 -6.65
C GLU A 126 -14.60 -1.91 -8.18
N PRO A 127 -15.69 -1.70 -8.93
CA PRO A 127 -15.63 -1.65 -10.39
C PRO A 127 -14.83 -0.47 -10.95
N ILE A 128 -14.54 0.55 -10.13
CA ILE A 128 -13.93 1.80 -10.54
C ILE A 128 -12.40 1.60 -10.67
N PRO A 129 -11.83 1.67 -11.89
CA PRO A 129 -10.42 1.40 -12.15
C PRO A 129 -9.43 2.30 -11.42
N GLU A 130 -9.83 3.52 -11.08
CA GLU A 130 -9.02 4.51 -10.36
C GLU A 130 -8.81 4.10 -8.90
N ILE A 131 -9.78 3.41 -8.28
CA ILE A 131 -9.76 3.05 -6.86
C ILE A 131 -8.82 1.86 -6.64
N GLN A 132 -7.82 2.01 -5.78
CA GLN A 132 -6.78 0.99 -5.58
C GLN A 132 -6.80 0.36 -4.20
N LEU A 133 -7.18 1.13 -3.19
CA LEU A 133 -7.34 0.66 -1.83
C LEU A 133 -8.50 1.39 -1.17
N VAL A 134 -9.39 0.64 -0.53
CA VAL A 134 -10.44 1.18 0.34
C VAL A 134 -10.37 0.48 1.67
N ALA A 135 -10.25 1.25 2.74
CA ALA A 135 -10.18 0.75 4.10
C ALA A 135 -11.28 1.38 4.96
N GLY A 136 -11.95 0.55 5.75
CA GLY A 136 -12.75 1.02 6.88
C GLY A 136 -11.83 1.52 7.98
N ILE A 137 -12.19 2.64 8.59
CA ILE A 137 -11.37 3.28 9.63
C ILE A 137 -12.22 3.72 10.83
N THR A 138 -11.58 3.80 12.01
CA THR A 138 -12.21 4.33 13.23
C THR A 138 -12.19 5.86 13.26
N GLY A 139 -13.03 6.46 14.10
CA GLY A 139 -13.02 7.91 14.34
C GLY A 139 -14.15 8.62 13.61
N GLU A 140 -13.95 9.90 13.32
CA GLU A 140 -14.93 10.76 12.64
C GLU A 140 -15.10 10.35 11.17
N TYR A 141 -14.00 10.03 10.51
CA TYR A 141 -14.01 9.41 9.19
C TYR A 141 -14.30 7.93 9.32
N ARG A 142 -14.99 7.37 8.33
CA ARG A 142 -15.33 5.94 8.28
C ARG A 142 -14.63 5.20 7.16
N LEU A 143 -14.14 5.91 6.14
CA LEU A 143 -13.38 5.32 5.04
C LEU A 143 -12.13 6.12 4.72
N LEU A 144 -11.05 5.40 4.42
CA LEU A 144 -9.91 5.87 3.63
C LEU A 144 -10.03 5.27 2.23
N VAL A 145 -9.89 6.10 1.21
CA VAL A 145 -9.87 5.69 -0.19
C VAL A 145 -8.59 6.20 -0.83
N TYR A 146 -7.77 5.30 -1.36
CA TYR A 146 -6.55 5.62 -2.11
C TYR A 146 -6.77 5.27 -3.59
N PHE A 147 -6.50 6.24 -4.46
CA PHE A 147 -6.85 6.15 -5.86
C PHE A 147 -5.92 6.96 -6.75
N PHE A 148 -5.96 6.66 -8.05
CA PHE A 148 -5.14 7.32 -9.06
C PHE A 148 -5.98 8.20 -9.96
N SER A 149 -5.45 9.35 -10.36
CA SER A 149 -6.12 10.22 -11.32
C SER A 149 -5.09 10.98 -12.17
N PRO A 150 -5.34 11.22 -13.47
CA PRO A 150 -4.40 11.95 -14.30
C PRO A 150 -4.37 13.46 -14.01
N SER A 151 -5.41 14.01 -13.39
CA SER A 151 -5.45 15.43 -13.00
C SER A 151 -6.47 15.71 -11.90
N ASN A 152 -6.34 16.85 -11.21
CA ASN A 152 -7.35 17.35 -10.25
C ASN A 152 -8.76 17.51 -10.87
N LYS A 153 -8.85 17.79 -12.17
CA LYS A 153 -10.14 17.88 -12.86
C LYS A 153 -10.82 16.51 -12.93
N ASP A 154 -10.04 15.47 -13.22
CA ASP A 154 -10.54 14.09 -13.30
C ASP A 154 -10.93 13.55 -11.92
N VAL A 155 -10.26 13.99 -10.85
CA VAL A 155 -10.69 13.74 -9.46
C VAL A 155 -12.11 14.25 -9.21
N ALA A 156 -12.43 15.49 -9.62
CA ALA A 156 -13.76 16.04 -9.42
C ALA A 156 -14.85 15.21 -10.11
N TYR A 157 -14.59 14.73 -11.33
CA TYR A 157 -15.51 13.84 -12.05
C TYR A 157 -15.65 12.48 -11.37
N LEU A 158 -14.54 11.89 -10.93
CA LEU A 158 -14.53 10.62 -10.22
C LEU A 158 -15.38 10.68 -8.93
N ILE A 159 -15.17 11.71 -8.11
CA ILE A 159 -15.93 11.89 -6.86
C ILE A 159 -17.41 12.15 -7.15
N HIS A 160 -17.74 12.92 -8.19
CA HIS A 160 -19.12 13.11 -8.61
C HIS A 160 -19.77 11.80 -9.08
N HIS A 161 -19.05 10.99 -9.87
CA HIS A 161 -19.51 9.68 -10.34
C HIS A 161 -19.81 8.75 -9.16
N ILE A 162 -18.90 8.66 -8.18
CA ILE A 162 -19.10 7.87 -6.97
C ILE A 162 -20.33 8.35 -6.20
N ARG A 163 -20.46 9.66 -5.96
CA ARG A 163 -21.57 10.22 -5.16
C ARG A 163 -22.94 10.08 -5.82
N THR A 164 -22.98 9.96 -7.14
CA THR A 164 -24.22 9.82 -7.91
C THR A 164 -24.56 8.36 -8.23
N ALA A 165 -23.67 7.42 -7.95
CA ALA A 165 -23.91 6.00 -8.12
C ALA A 165 -25.13 5.55 -7.31
N THR A 166 -25.95 4.66 -7.87
CA THR A 166 -27.21 4.19 -7.27
C THR A 166 -27.03 3.66 -5.85
N SER A 167 -25.94 2.94 -5.59
CA SER A 167 -25.59 2.38 -4.28
C SER A 167 -25.10 3.42 -3.26
N MET A 168 -24.71 4.62 -3.69
CA MET A 168 -24.12 5.66 -2.82
C MET A 168 -24.98 6.91 -2.66
N ARG A 169 -25.87 7.21 -3.61
CA ARG A 169 -26.63 8.47 -3.69
C ARG A 169 -27.49 8.79 -2.45
N GLU A 170 -27.88 7.77 -1.70
CA GLU A 170 -28.74 7.91 -0.51
C GLU A 170 -27.93 8.27 0.74
N TYR A 171 -26.61 8.03 0.71
CA TYR A 171 -25.70 8.30 1.81
C TYR A 171 -25.12 9.70 1.71
N LYS A 172 -25.47 10.55 2.66
CA LYS A 172 -24.87 11.87 2.80
C LYS A 172 -23.45 11.72 3.32
N ALA A 173 -22.47 12.28 2.63
CA ALA A 173 -21.08 12.21 3.03
C ALA A 173 -20.28 13.45 2.61
N GLU A 174 -19.30 13.77 3.44
CA GLU A 174 -18.24 14.74 3.18
C GLU A 174 -16.99 13.97 2.74
N TRP A 175 -16.40 14.38 1.61
CA TRP A 175 -15.22 13.75 1.02
C TRP A 175 -14.05 14.74 1.10
N TYR A 176 -13.05 14.38 1.89
CA TYR A 176 -11.85 15.18 2.11
C TYR A 176 -10.75 14.60 1.25
N VAL A 177 -10.57 15.18 0.06
CA VAL A 177 -9.68 14.66 -0.97
C VAL A 177 -8.42 15.51 -1.04
N ALA A 178 -7.25 14.87 -1.03
CA ALA A 178 -5.97 15.53 -1.15
C ALA A 178 -5.03 14.74 -2.07
N PRO A 179 -4.13 15.41 -2.80
CA PRO A 179 -2.96 14.77 -3.40
C PRO A 179 -2.19 14.00 -2.33
N PHE A 180 -1.65 12.85 -2.72
CA PHE A 180 -0.79 12.03 -1.88
C PHE A 180 0.54 11.79 -2.58
N PHE A 181 1.63 12.14 -1.91
CA PHE A 181 2.98 11.93 -2.42
C PHE A 181 3.62 10.81 -1.63
N ASP A 182 3.62 9.60 -2.19
CA ASP A 182 4.23 8.45 -1.53
C ASP A 182 5.74 8.55 -1.55
N ASP A 183 6.32 8.44 -0.37
CA ASP A 183 7.77 8.50 -0.16
C ASP A 183 8.33 7.09 0.10
N TYR A 184 7.61 6.28 0.90
CA TYR A 184 8.01 4.92 1.26
C TYR A 184 6.89 3.90 1.08
N GLY A 185 7.24 2.68 0.69
CA GLY A 185 6.27 1.62 0.46
C GLY A 185 5.41 1.88 -0.77
N PHE A 186 4.36 1.09 -0.96
CA PHE A 186 3.45 1.26 -2.09
C PHE A 186 2.14 0.50 -1.86
N VAL A 187 1.12 0.84 -2.66
CA VAL A 187 -0.11 0.04 -2.79
C VAL A 187 0.01 -0.75 -4.10
N PRO A 188 -0.10 -2.10 -4.07
CA PRO A 188 -0.11 -2.90 -5.29
C PRO A 188 -1.24 -2.44 -6.21
N VAL A 189 -0.89 -2.20 -7.46
CA VAL A 189 -1.86 -1.77 -8.47
C VAL A 189 -2.84 -2.91 -8.73
N ARG A 190 -4.13 -2.58 -8.75
CA ARG A 190 -5.21 -3.53 -9.04
C ARG A 190 -5.25 -3.87 -10.53
N ASP A 191 -5.77 -5.06 -10.87
CA ASP A 191 -5.94 -5.48 -12.27
C ASP A 191 -6.82 -4.48 -13.05
N GLU A 192 -7.84 -3.91 -12.39
CA GLU A 192 -8.77 -2.95 -12.97
C GLU A 192 -8.09 -1.66 -13.44
N PHE A 193 -6.99 -1.23 -12.80
CA PHE A 193 -6.22 -0.05 -13.24
C PHE A 193 -5.80 -0.17 -14.72
N PHE A 194 -5.53 -1.38 -15.20
CA PHE A 194 -5.14 -1.60 -16.59
C PHE A 194 -6.27 -1.35 -17.59
N HIS A 195 -7.51 -1.12 -17.14
CA HIS A 195 -8.57 -0.57 -17.98
C HIS A 195 -8.33 0.91 -18.32
N LEU A 196 -7.66 1.66 -17.45
CA LEU A 196 -7.28 3.05 -17.73
C LEU A 196 -6.14 3.12 -18.75
N LEU A 197 -5.19 2.20 -18.66
CA LEU A 197 -4.05 2.12 -19.58
C LEU A 197 -4.41 1.56 -20.96
N SER A 198 -5.45 0.72 -21.07
CA SER A 198 -5.84 0.15 -22.36
C SER A 198 -6.27 1.23 -23.36
N ASN A 199 -6.87 2.32 -22.87
CA ASN A 199 -7.23 3.50 -23.67
C ASN A 199 -6.03 4.29 -24.18
N ARG A 200 -4.82 4.03 -23.66
CA ARG A 200 -3.56 4.68 -24.05
C ARG A 200 -2.69 3.80 -24.95
N ILE A 201 -3.18 2.62 -25.36
CA ILE A 201 -2.44 1.74 -26.27
C ILE A 201 -2.32 2.41 -27.64
N TRP A 202 -1.10 2.76 -28.01
CA TRP A 202 -0.79 3.34 -29.30
C TRP A 202 -1.03 2.34 -30.43
N LYS A 203 -1.73 2.79 -31.46
CA LYS A 203 -1.91 2.07 -32.72
C LYS A 203 -1.31 2.92 -33.84
N ARG A 204 -0.44 2.31 -34.64
CA ARG A 204 0.12 2.97 -35.81
C ARG A 204 -0.98 3.25 -36.82
N THR A 205 -1.20 4.53 -37.12
CA THR A 205 -2.09 4.97 -38.21
C THR A 205 -1.32 5.87 -39.17
N LYS A 206 -1.92 6.20 -40.33
CA LYS A 206 -1.32 7.19 -41.25
C LYS A 206 -1.18 8.56 -40.59
N GLU A 207 -2.13 8.93 -39.73
CA GLU A 207 -2.18 10.21 -39.01
C GLU A 207 -1.26 10.23 -37.79
N ASN A 208 -1.11 9.09 -37.08
CA ASN A 208 -0.24 8.95 -35.92
C ASN A 208 0.83 7.88 -36.17
N PRO A 209 1.87 8.18 -36.96
CA PRO A 209 2.90 7.22 -37.33
C PRO A 209 3.87 6.91 -36.17
N ARG A 210 3.86 7.69 -35.09
CA ARG A 210 4.71 7.53 -33.91
C ARG A 210 3.88 7.58 -32.61
N PRO A 211 4.34 6.94 -31.52
CA PRO A 211 3.71 7.05 -30.20
C PRO A 211 3.73 8.49 -29.70
N GLY A 212 2.60 8.95 -29.15
CA GLY A 212 2.53 10.22 -28.42
C GLY A 212 3.11 10.12 -27.01
N PRO A 213 3.33 11.24 -26.30
CA PRO A 213 4.01 11.29 -25.00
C PRO A 213 3.43 10.39 -23.91
N ASN A 214 2.10 10.22 -23.89
CA ASN A 214 1.38 9.44 -22.88
C ASN A 214 0.89 8.08 -23.39
N SER A 215 1.39 7.65 -24.56
CA SER A 215 0.95 6.42 -25.19
C SER A 215 1.92 5.27 -24.90
N ILE A 216 1.38 4.06 -24.78
CA ILE A 216 2.16 2.85 -24.54
C ILE A 216 1.93 1.87 -25.68
N THR A 217 2.95 1.10 -26.05
CA THR A 217 2.75 0.03 -27.03
C THR A 217 1.93 -1.11 -26.41
N HIS A 218 1.26 -1.91 -27.24
CA HIS A 218 0.55 -3.11 -26.78
C HIS A 218 1.48 -4.05 -25.99
N ARG A 219 2.74 -4.18 -26.41
CA ARG A 219 3.74 -5.00 -25.72
C ARG A 219 4.07 -4.46 -24.33
N GLN A 220 4.31 -3.16 -24.20
CA GLN A 220 4.55 -2.53 -22.89
C GLN A 220 3.33 -2.70 -21.97
N TYR A 221 2.13 -2.48 -22.50
CA TYR A 221 0.88 -2.70 -21.76
C TYR A 221 0.78 -4.13 -21.21
N SER A 222 0.95 -5.14 -22.08
CA SER A 222 0.89 -6.54 -21.68
C SER A 222 1.94 -6.89 -20.63
N VAL A 223 3.19 -6.47 -20.82
CA VAL A 223 4.27 -6.77 -19.86
C VAL A 223 4.00 -6.10 -18.49
N LEU A 224 3.57 -4.83 -18.47
CA LEU A 224 3.22 -4.14 -17.23
C LEU A 224 2.05 -4.84 -16.51
N ARG A 225 1.00 -5.22 -17.25
CA ARG A 225 -0.19 -5.89 -16.70
C ARG A 225 0.14 -7.24 -16.09
N GLU A 226 0.85 -8.08 -16.84
CA GLU A 226 1.18 -9.43 -16.38
C GLU A 226 2.12 -9.39 -15.17
N LEU A 227 3.12 -8.51 -15.16
CA LEU A 227 4.06 -8.40 -14.02
C LEU A 227 3.46 -7.70 -12.80
N ALA A 228 2.53 -6.76 -12.96
CA ALA A 228 1.79 -6.20 -11.83
C ALA A 228 0.87 -7.23 -11.18
N LYS A 229 0.32 -8.15 -11.98
CA LYS A 229 -0.50 -9.26 -11.50
C LYS A 229 0.34 -10.34 -10.82
N ASP A 230 1.36 -10.84 -11.51
CA ASP A 230 2.25 -11.90 -11.05
C ASP A 230 3.62 -11.77 -11.72
N ALA A 231 4.57 -11.17 -10.99
CA ALA A 231 5.93 -11.01 -11.46
C ALA A 231 6.78 -12.28 -11.36
N SER A 232 6.24 -13.41 -10.87
CA SER A 232 6.93 -14.71 -10.93
C SER A 232 6.88 -15.33 -12.33
N MET A 233 5.95 -14.89 -13.17
CA MET A 233 5.80 -15.38 -14.55
C MET A 233 7.13 -15.26 -15.33
N THR A 234 7.44 -16.29 -16.13
CA THR A 234 8.58 -16.25 -17.03
C THR A 234 8.27 -15.35 -18.23
N PHE A 235 9.27 -14.65 -18.77
CA PHE A 235 9.07 -13.83 -19.96
C PHE A 235 8.59 -14.65 -21.16
N THR A 236 9.03 -15.90 -21.28
CA THR A 236 8.55 -16.83 -22.31
C THR A 236 7.06 -17.12 -22.15
N SER A 237 6.57 -17.31 -20.92
CA SER A 237 5.14 -17.49 -20.65
C SER A 237 4.34 -16.23 -21.00
N ILE A 238 4.89 -15.04 -20.74
CA ILE A 238 4.26 -13.76 -21.13
C ILE A 238 4.22 -13.63 -22.66
N ASP A 239 5.30 -13.98 -23.36
CA ASP A 239 5.37 -14.00 -24.83
C ASP A 239 4.31 -14.93 -25.42
N MET A 240 4.25 -16.18 -24.95
CA MET A 240 3.25 -17.16 -25.41
C MET A 240 1.82 -16.69 -25.15
N LYS A 241 1.54 -16.19 -23.94
CA LYS A 241 0.19 -15.74 -23.55
C LYS A 241 -0.31 -14.58 -24.42
N ASN A 242 0.59 -13.72 -24.89
CA ASN A 242 0.23 -12.52 -25.65
C ASN A 242 0.55 -12.63 -27.16
N GLY A 243 1.03 -13.79 -27.64
CA GLY A 243 1.39 -14.00 -29.03
C GLY A 243 2.57 -13.15 -29.50
N PHE A 244 3.56 -12.91 -28.62
CA PHE A 244 4.77 -12.17 -28.98
C PHE A 244 5.88 -13.11 -29.46
N GLU A 245 6.81 -12.55 -30.24
CA GLU A 245 8.05 -13.23 -30.62
C GLU A 245 8.87 -13.61 -29.37
N PRO A 246 9.55 -14.77 -29.36
CA PRO A 246 10.36 -15.19 -28.22
C PRO A 246 11.40 -14.14 -27.80
N GLY A 247 11.42 -13.80 -26.51
CA GLY A 247 12.35 -12.83 -25.91
C GLY A 247 11.87 -11.39 -25.97
N ALA A 248 10.76 -11.10 -26.66
CA ALA A 248 10.22 -9.75 -26.78
C ALA A 248 9.80 -9.17 -25.42
N SER A 249 9.19 -9.96 -24.55
CA SER A 249 8.79 -9.53 -23.20
C SER A 249 9.98 -9.20 -22.33
N ARG A 250 11.08 -9.97 -22.41
CA ARG A 250 12.30 -9.69 -21.65
C ARG A 250 12.91 -8.35 -22.08
N TYR A 251 13.11 -8.15 -23.38
CA TYR A 251 13.62 -6.88 -23.92
C TYR A 251 12.74 -5.69 -23.50
N THR A 252 11.41 -5.89 -23.51
CA THR A 252 10.46 -4.84 -23.12
C THR A 252 10.52 -4.55 -21.64
N PHE A 253 10.64 -5.58 -20.80
CA PHE A 253 10.84 -5.43 -19.36
C PHE A 253 12.11 -4.65 -19.04
N GLU A 254 13.25 -5.03 -19.64
CA GLU A 254 14.53 -4.31 -19.47
C GLU A 254 14.39 -2.84 -19.89
N SER A 255 13.77 -2.56 -21.05
CA SER A 255 13.49 -1.18 -21.46
C SER A 255 12.54 -0.42 -20.53
N LEU A 256 11.56 -1.08 -19.90
CA LEU A 256 10.63 -0.44 -18.96
C LEU A 256 11.31 -0.12 -17.63
N LEU A 257 12.24 -0.97 -17.20
CA LEU A 257 13.09 -0.75 -16.03
C LEU A 257 14.04 0.43 -16.28
N ASP A 258 14.76 0.43 -17.41
CA ASP A 258 15.71 1.50 -17.78
C ASP A 258 15.04 2.88 -17.89
N LYS A 259 13.79 2.91 -18.37
CA LYS A 259 12.99 4.14 -18.49
C LYS A 259 12.29 4.54 -17.19
N GLY A 260 12.39 3.70 -16.15
CA GLY A 260 11.80 3.95 -14.83
C GLY A 260 10.28 3.78 -14.75
N TYR A 261 9.65 3.08 -15.70
CA TYR A 261 8.23 2.71 -15.60
C TYR A 261 7.99 1.62 -14.55
N ILE A 262 8.93 0.69 -14.44
CA ILE A 262 9.02 -0.29 -13.35
C ILE A 262 10.14 0.19 -12.45
N LYS A 263 9.86 0.37 -11.15
CA LYS A 263 10.88 0.70 -10.15
C LYS A 263 11.71 -0.54 -9.82
N ARG A 264 11.04 -1.66 -9.57
CA ARG A 264 11.65 -2.99 -9.30
C ARG A 264 10.61 -4.11 -9.42
N ILE A 265 11.09 -5.35 -9.46
CA ILE A 265 10.28 -6.51 -9.09
C ILE A 265 10.52 -6.80 -7.61
N THR A 266 9.45 -6.89 -6.84
CA THR A 266 9.46 -7.02 -5.37
C THR A 266 8.44 -8.05 -4.93
N ILE A 267 8.36 -8.28 -3.64
CA ILE A 267 7.29 -9.05 -2.99
C ILE A 267 6.27 -8.15 -2.27
N ALA A 268 5.08 -8.72 -2.07
CA ALA A 268 4.13 -8.33 -1.04
C ALA A 268 3.75 -9.58 -0.22
N MET A 269 3.73 -9.45 1.10
CA MET A 269 3.33 -10.48 2.06
C MET A 269 1.83 -10.38 2.30
N GLU A 270 1.07 -11.41 1.91
CA GLU A 270 -0.40 -11.41 2.05
C GLU A 270 -0.90 -12.12 3.32
N LYS A 271 -0.04 -12.94 3.95
CA LYS A 271 -0.33 -13.66 5.19
C LYS A 271 0.59 -13.18 6.31
N LEU A 272 0.56 -11.88 6.58
CA LEU A 272 1.26 -11.32 7.71
C LEU A 272 0.34 -11.35 8.93
N PHE A 273 0.82 -11.88 10.05
CA PHE A 273 0.07 -11.86 11.30
C PHE A 273 0.08 -10.43 11.87
N VAL A 274 -0.86 -9.60 11.42
CA VAL A 274 -1.03 -8.22 11.89
C VAL A 274 -2.22 -8.19 12.83
N LYS A 275 -2.00 -7.80 14.09
CA LYS A 275 -3.07 -7.67 15.09
C LYS A 275 -4.04 -6.57 14.71
N TYR A 276 -3.50 -5.43 14.28
CA TYR A 276 -4.27 -4.34 13.64
C TYR A 276 -3.34 -3.48 12.78
N ALA A 277 -3.87 -2.93 11.70
CA ALA A 277 -3.18 -1.91 10.92
C ALA A 277 -3.66 -0.53 11.37
N VAL A 278 -2.75 0.44 11.45
CA VAL A 278 -3.10 1.81 11.84
C VAL A 278 -2.65 2.81 10.80
N ILE A 279 -3.40 3.90 10.72
CA ILE A 279 -2.99 5.14 10.11
C ILE A 279 -2.48 6.03 11.24
N LEU A 280 -1.19 6.36 11.20
CA LEU A 280 -0.59 7.38 12.03
C LEU A 280 -0.48 8.64 11.17
N SER A 281 -1.11 9.72 11.60
CA SER A 281 -1.05 11.00 10.91
C SER A 281 -0.22 11.97 11.74
N MET A 282 0.83 12.53 11.15
CA MET A 282 1.70 13.50 11.81
C MET A 282 1.52 14.86 11.12
N ARG A 283 0.72 15.73 11.73
CA ARG A 283 0.48 17.09 11.25
C ARG A 283 1.67 17.97 11.59
N ILE A 284 2.18 18.70 10.62
CA ILE A 284 3.33 19.61 10.80
C ILE A 284 2.78 21.00 11.11
N LEU A 285 3.08 21.50 12.30
CA LEU A 285 2.63 22.79 12.82
C LEU A 285 3.73 23.86 12.76
N GLU A 286 4.99 23.45 12.96
CA GLU A 286 6.15 24.34 12.95
C GLU A 286 7.24 23.78 12.02
N GLY A 287 7.25 24.24 10.77
CA GLY A 287 8.14 23.72 9.72
C GLY A 287 9.62 23.73 10.09
N LEU A 288 10.14 24.84 10.63
CA LEU A 288 11.56 24.93 11.02
C LEU A 288 11.94 23.94 12.13
N ALA A 289 11.06 23.74 13.12
CA ALA A 289 11.30 22.77 14.19
C ALA A 289 11.29 21.34 13.64
N PHE A 290 10.37 21.05 12.71
CA PHE A 290 10.29 19.78 12.00
C PHE A 290 11.53 19.51 11.13
N ASP A 291 11.96 20.49 10.32
CA ASP A 291 13.10 20.34 9.41
C ASP A 291 14.39 19.99 10.17
N ASN A 292 14.60 20.60 11.35
CA ASN A 292 15.75 20.31 12.21
C ASN A 292 15.77 18.87 12.77
N CYS A 293 14.61 18.20 12.81
CA CYS A 293 14.50 16.81 13.28
C CYS A 293 14.10 15.82 12.17
N ARG A 294 14.00 16.26 10.91
CA ARG A 294 13.63 15.43 9.75
C ARG A 294 14.52 14.19 9.60
N LYS A 295 15.81 14.30 9.94
CA LYS A 295 16.75 13.17 9.97
C LYS A 295 16.22 11.99 10.81
N TYR A 296 15.73 12.26 12.02
CA TYR A 296 15.22 11.21 12.92
C TYR A 296 13.98 10.54 12.37
N LEU A 297 13.14 11.28 11.63
CA LEU A 297 12.00 10.70 10.94
C LEU A 297 12.46 9.73 9.84
N LEU A 298 13.42 10.14 9.01
CA LEU A 298 13.95 9.30 7.94
C LEU A 298 14.60 8.03 8.50
N GLU A 299 15.40 8.15 9.58
CA GLU A 299 15.98 7.01 10.30
C GLU A 299 14.89 6.07 10.83
N TYR A 300 13.79 6.62 11.35
CA TYR A 300 12.65 5.85 11.83
C TYR A 300 11.90 5.13 10.72
N ILE A 301 11.68 5.78 9.56
CA ILE A 301 11.01 5.20 8.38
C ILE A 301 11.76 3.98 7.86
N VAL A 302 13.08 4.06 7.75
CA VAL A 302 13.91 2.96 7.22
C VAL A 302 14.26 1.89 8.25
N SER A 303 13.85 2.07 9.51
CA SER A 303 14.01 1.04 10.52
C SER A 303 13.07 -0.14 10.25
N ASN A 304 13.59 -1.35 10.35
CA ASN A 304 12.76 -2.54 10.24
C ASN A 304 11.93 -2.73 11.52
N ALA A 305 10.73 -3.30 11.36
CA ALA A 305 10.00 -3.93 12.45
C ALA A 305 10.38 -5.41 12.51
N ALA A 306 9.64 -6.21 13.30
CA ALA A 306 9.92 -7.64 13.47
C ALA A 306 10.01 -8.38 12.14
N VAL A 307 8.90 -8.47 11.41
CA VAL A 307 8.79 -9.31 10.20
C VAL A 307 8.80 -8.51 8.89
N SER A 308 8.29 -7.28 8.92
CA SER A 308 8.22 -6.38 7.78
C SER A 308 9.05 -5.12 8.06
N ASN A 309 9.15 -4.26 7.05
CA ASN A 309 9.43 -2.85 7.31
C ASN A 309 8.39 -2.27 8.27
N ARG A 310 8.77 -1.23 8.99
CA ARG A 310 7.88 -0.58 9.96
C ARG A 310 6.63 -0.02 9.32
N PHE A 311 6.70 0.47 8.09
CA PHE A 311 5.56 1.06 7.41
C PHE A 311 5.28 0.33 6.09
N ALA A 312 4.01 0.08 5.81
CA ALA A 312 3.55 -0.42 4.51
C ALA A 312 3.44 0.70 3.47
N LEU A 313 3.16 1.92 3.94
CA LEU A 313 3.05 3.12 3.12
C LEU A 313 3.39 4.35 3.98
N VAL A 314 4.18 5.26 3.43
CA VAL A 314 4.44 6.59 3.98
C VAL A 314 4.30 7.60 2.86
N GLY A 315 3.67 8.73 3.14
CA GLY A 315 3.64 9.83 2.20
C GLY A 315 3.00 11.09 2.76
N ASP A 316 3.17 12.17 2.02
CA ASP A 316 2.68 13.48 2.39
C ASP A 316 1.25 13.69 1.88
N ILE A 317 0.44 14.37 2.70
CA ILE A 317 -0.90 14.83 2.39
C ILE A 317 -0.92 16.34 2.59
N GLU A 318 -1.44 17.10 1.62
CA GLU A 318 -1.35 18.57 1.63
C GLU A 318 -2.44 19.28 2.45
N MET A 319 -3.49 18.58 2.89
CA MET A 319 -4.66 19.22 3.54
C MET A 319 -5.22 18.41 4.73
N PRO A 320 -4.81 18.72 5.98
CA PRO A 320 -3.69 19.61 6.35
C PRO A 320 -2.34 19.00 5.97
N TYR A 321 -1.30 19.84 5.84
CA TYR A 321 0.07 19.35 5.57
C TYR A 321 0.51 18.39 6.67
N SER A 322 0.65 17.12 6.29
CA SER A 322 0.90 16.03 7.21
C SER A 322 1.63 14.89 6.52
N VAL A 323 2.43 14.17 7.31
CA VAL A 323 2.99 12.88 6.89
C VAL A 323 2.07 11.79 7.41
N MET A 324 1.57 10.94 6.51
CA MET A 324 0.71 9.82 6.85
C MET A 324 1.48 8.51 6.74
N PHE A 325 1.33 7.64 7.73
CA PHE A 325 1.93 6.31 7.77
C PHE A 325 0.83 5.25 7.86
N ILE A 326 0.91 4.20 7.05
CA ILE A 326 0.19 2.94 7.28
C ILE A 326 1.16 1.96 7.93
N MET A 327 0.89 1.59 9.18
CA MET A 327 1.77 0.76 10.01
C MET A 327 1.07 -0.53 10.42
N PRO A 328 1.67 -1.72 10.22
CA PRO A 328 1.23 -2.93 10.90
C PRO A 328 1.59 -2.88 12.39
N SER A 329 0.66 -3.26 13.24
CA SER A 329 0.90 -3.54 14.66
C SER A 329 0.84 -5.05 14.86
N PHE A 330 1.92 -5.62 15.39
CA PHE A 330 2.01 -7.03 15.74
C PHE A 330 1.59 -7.24 17.19
N ASN A 331 1.86 -6.26 18.05
CA ASN A 331 1.57 -6.31 19.48
C ASN A 331 0.81 -5.07 19.96
N ASP A 332 0.24 -5.12 21.17
CA ASP A 332 -0.54 -4.02 21.76
C ASP A 332 0.29 -2.74 21.97
N GLY A 333 1.60 -2.89 22.16
CA GLY A 333 2.52 -1.77 22.45
C GLY A 333 3.09 -1.05 21.22
N ASP A 334 2.98 -1.61 20.01
CA ASP A 334 3.73 -1.08 18.86
C ASP A 334 3.29 0.34 18.48
N VAL A 335 1.98 0.61 18.59
CA VAL A 335 1.40 1.92 18.30
C VAL A 335 1.85 2.97 19.31
N GLU A 336 1.78 2.67 20.61
CA GLU A 336 2.20 3.64 21.62
C GLU A 336 3.71 3.88 21.55
N THR A 337 4.50 2.82 21.34
CA THR A 337 5.95 2.92 21.06
C THR A 337 6.23 3.86 19.89
N ALA A 338 5.47 3.75 18.80
CA ALA A 338 5.63 4.63 17.65
C ALA A 338 5.27 6.09 17.96
N ARG A 339 4.19 6.33 18.71
CA ARG A 339 3.78 7.68 19.12
C ARG A 339 4.80 8.31 20.06
N GLU A 340 5.29 7.56 21.04
CA GLU A 340 6.31 8.02 21.98
C GLU A 340 7.62 8.33 21.27
N HIS A 341 8.03 7.50 20.30
CA HIS A 341 9.19 7.74 19.47
C HIS A 341 9.06 9.07 18.69
N ILE A 342 7.94 9.29 18.00
CA ILE A 342 7.71 10.53 17.26
C ILE A 342 7.68 11.72 18.22
N LYS A 343 6.92 11.65 19.31
CA LYS A 343 6.81 12.74 20.30
C LYS A 343 8.17 13.12 20.92
N SER A 344 9.02 12.13 21.17
CA SER A 344 10.31 12.34 21.81
C SER A 344 11.34 12.94 20.85
N ASN A 345 11.36 12.49 19.59
CA ASN A 345 12.42 12.82 18.63
C ASN A 345 12.03 13.88 17.58
N ILE A 346 10.74 14.02 17.29
CA ILE A 346 10.23 14.92 16.25
C ILE A 346 9.50 16.09 16.90
N LYS A 347 9.88 17.32 16.53
CA LYS A 347 9.35 18.57 17.10
C LYS A 347 8.49 19.31 16.07
N GLY A 348 7.63 20.20 16.56
CA GLY A 348 6.73 20.97 15.70
C GLY A 348 5.61 20.15 15.07
N VAL A 349 5.24 19.02 15.66
CA VAL A 349 4.24 18.09 15.10
C VAL A 349 3.17 17.67 16.11
N GLU A 350 1.98 17.35 15.62
CA GLU A 350 0.92 16.67 16.35
C GLU A 350 0.60 15.32 15.72
N THR A 351 0.42 14.29 16.54
CA THR A 351 0.13 12.93 16.07
C THR A 351 -1.29 12.51 16.38
N GLU A 352 -1.93 11.88 15.40
CA GLU A 352 -3.23 11.23 15.51
C GLU A 352 -3.13 9.77 15.07
N VAL A 353 -3.85 8.88 15.74
CA VAL A 353 -3.91 7.46 15.39
C VAL A 353 -5.34 7.09 15.04
N THR A 354 -5.49 6.44 13.90
CA THR A 354 -6.72 5.88 13.41
C THR A 354 -6.52 4.40 13.11
N TYR A 355 -7.40 3.53 13.61
CA TYR A 355 -7.31 2.09 13.36
C TYR A 355 -8.03 1.75 12.06
N ILE A 356 -7.40 0.89 11.24
CA ILE A 356 -8.03 0.27 10.09
C ILE A 356 -8.88 -0.90 10.59
N THR A 357 -10.19 -0.81 10.41
CA THR A 357 -11.15 -1.84 10.83
C THR A 357 -11.25 -2.99 9.82
N GLY A 358 -10.81 -2.75 8.57
CA GLY A 358 -10.71 -3.76 7.54
C GLY A 358 -10.42 -3.17 6.17
N ILE A 359 -9.74 -3.93 5.32
CA ILE A 359 -9.54 -3.58 3.90
C ILE A 359 -10.73 -4.13 3.10
N LEU A 360 -11.47 -3.23 2.44
CA LEU A 360 -12.66 -3.56 1.65
C LEU A 360 -12.30 -3.86 0.20
N ILE A 361 -11.36 -3.10 -0.37
CA ILE A 361 -10.88 -3.20 -1.74
C ILE A 361 -9.36 -3.02 -1.73
N GLY A 362 -8.65 -3.76 -2.58
CA GLY A 362 -7.19 -3.66 -2.70
C GLY A 362 -6.44 -4.38 -1.59
N LYS A 363 -5.16 -4.04 -1.42
CA LYS A 363 -4.25 -4.61 -0.42
C LYS A 363 -3.22 -3.57 0.01
N ALA A 364 -2.71 -3.67 1.24
CA ALA A 364 -1.48 -2.99 1.65
C ALA A 364 -0.28 -3.89 1.30
N ALA A 365 0.80 -3.32 0.75
CA ALA A 365 2.02 -4.09 0.50
C ALA A 365 2.91 -4.13 1.74
N TYR A 366 2.86 -5.22 2.49
CA TYR A 366 3.88 -5.50 3.50
C TYR A 366 5.07 -6.20 2.84
N ARG A 367 6.27 -5.71 3.08
CA ARG A 367 7.53 -6.33 2.65
C ARG A 367 8.63 -6.02 3.66
N ARG A 368 9.84 -6.57 3.47
CA ARG A 368 11.01 -6.25 4.27
C ARG A 368 12.13 -5.78 3.33
N LEU A 369 12.02 -4.56 2.85
CA LEU A 369 13.05 -3.95 2.00
C LEU A 369 14.26 -3.55 2.86
N PRO A 370 15.50 -3.92 2.48
CA PRO A 370 16.70 -3.42 3.14
C PRO A 370 16.71 -1.89 3.15
N ARG A 371 17.18 -1.29 4.23
CA ARG A 371 17.23 0.19 4.33
C ARG A 371 18.07 0.78 3.21
N GLU A 372 19.14 0.11 2.79
CA GLU A 372 20.08 0.54 1.77
C GLU A 372 19.42 0.71 0.39
N ASP A 373 18.31 0.01 0.17
CA ASP A 373 17.52 0.02 -1.06
C ASP A 373 16.42 1.09 -1.08
N THR A 374 16.31 1.89 -0.02
CA THR A 374 15.26 2.89 0.16
C THR A 374 15.73 4.27 -0.28
N HIS A 375 14.82 5.11 -0.77
CA HIS A 375 15.14 6.49 -1.13
C HIS A 375 15.56 7.31 0.10
N GLN A 376 14.93 7.06 1.24
CA GLN A 376 15.17 7.74 2.51
C GLN A 376 16.60 7.50 3.01
N TYR A 377 17.13 6.29 2.83
CA TYR A 377 18.53 6.02 3.17
C TYR A 377 19.50 6.74 2.24
N LEU A 378 19.18 6.88 0.94
CA LEU A 378 19.97 7.72 0.03
C LEU A 378 19.98 9.18 0.50
N VAL A 379 18.82 9.73 0.89
CA VAL A 379 18.71 11.08 1.47
C VAL A 379 19.54 11.21 2.76
N LEU A 380 19.47 10.21 3.66
CA LEU A 380 20.29 10.18 4.88
C LEU A 380 21.79 10.20 4.58
N LYS A 381 22.22 9.52 3.53
CA LYS A 381 23.62 9.48 3.11
C LYS A 381 24.07 10.79 2.44
N GLU A 382 23.26 11.32 1.53
CA GLU A 382 23.61 12.48 0.70
C GLU A 382 23.48 13.81 1.46
N GLU A 383 22.36 14.01 2.17
CA GLU A 383 22.07 15.27 2.87
C GLU A 383 22.63 15.28 4.29
N TYR A 384 22.52 14.15 5.01
CA TYR A 384 22.88 14.07 6.43
C TYR A 384 24.22 13.37 6.72
N LYS A 385 24.95 12.95 5.67
CA LYS A 385 26.28 12.34 5.75
C LYS A 385 26.35 11.16 6.71
N MET A 386 25.29 10.36 6.75
CA MET A 386 25.27 9.13 7.54
C MET A 386 26.18 8.09 6.88
N GLU A 387 27.02 7.43 7.68
CA GLU A 387 27.95 6.38 7.21
C GLU A 387 27.24 5.09 6.80
#